data_AF-A0A534ZGH4-F1
#
_entry.id   AF-A0A534ZGH4-F1
#
_cell.length_a   1.000
_cell.length_b   1.000
_cell.length_c   1.000
_cell.angle_alpha   90.00
_cell.angle_beta   90.00
_cell.angle_gamma   90.00
#
_symmetry.space_group_name_H-M   'P 1'
#
loop_
_entity.id
_entity.type
_entity.pdbx_description
1 polymer ?
#
loop_
_entity_poly.entity_id
_entity_poly.type
_entity_poly.pdbx_seq_one_letter_code
_entity_poly.pdbx_strand_id
1 'polypeptide(L)'
;MPGQRRGTRPQGRHHIGARQLDQRRVRTRGRVLQHRVWLRADDRVGWADAVAVTYARGFRAGTAACGIKAFTAGASAIPTGQRDDLCVIHSTYPCDVGGVFTTNKVKSASVVIDQLHLQHNRVQALTVNSGNANACTGAQGFKDALLMAKLSADRLDLDPDQVLVSSTGVIGRYLPMDAIKSGIAQACGNLSPDAGDAAARAIMTTDTAPKTARFELELGGKTVRVGGMSKGSGMIHPNMAT
;
A
#
# COMPACT_ATOMS: atom_id res chain seq x y z
N MET A 1 16.26 31.62 -66.84
CA MET A 1 15.38 32.64 -66.21
C MET A 1 15.94 32.97 -64.83
N PRO A 2 16.34 34.23 -64.58
CA PRO A 2 17.12 34.67 -63.41
C PRO A 2 16.28 35.41 -62.33
N GLY A 3 16.92 35.74 -61.19
CA GLY A 3 16.52 36.85 -60.28
C GLY A 3 16.04 36.41 -58.88
N GLN A 4 16.87 36.25 -57.84
CA GLN A 4 17.53 37.25 -56.97
C GLN A 4 16.63 38.26 -56.21
N ARG A 5 16.80 38.21 -54.86
CA ARG A 5 16.95 39.31 -53.85
C ARG A 5 15.76 39.79 -53.00
N ARG A 6 15.99 39.57 -51.68
CA ARG A 6 16.01 40.51 -50.51
C ARG A 6 14.76 41.33 -50.15
N GLY A 7 14.35 41.16 -48.89
CA GLY A 7 13.68 42.18 -48.06
C GLY A 7 14.05 41.98 -46.59
N THR A 8 14.45 43.06 -45.91
CA THR A 8 15.07 43.10 -44.57
C THR A 8 14.20 43.79 -43.51
N ARG A 9 14.33 43.35 -42.24
CA ARG A 9 14.14 44.07 -40.94
C ARG A 9 12.68 44.37 -40.49
N PRO A 10 12.40 44.67 -39.18
CA PRO A 10 13.29 44.85 -38.02
C PRO A 10 12.89 44.09 -36.73
N GLN A 11 13.77 44.24 -35.73
CA GLN A 11 13.62 43.86 -34.32
C GLN A 11 12.46 44.58 -33.62
N GLY A 12 11.74 43.87 -32.75
CA GLY A 12 10.80 44.44 -31.78
C GLY A 12 10.97 43.75 -30.42
N ARG A 13 11.61 44.45 -29.47
CA ARG A 13 11.64 44.07 -28.06
C ARG A 13 10.25 44.33 -27.48
N HIS A 14 9.60 43.30 -26.93
CA HIS A 14 8.46 43.48 -26.05
C HIS A 14 8.78 42.91 -24.67
N HIS A 15 9.08 43.84 -23.75
CA HIS A 15 8.93 43.62 -22.31
C HIS A 15 7.47 43.28 -22.01
N ILE A 16 7.23 42.10 -21.45
CA ILE A 16 5.97 41.80 -20.76
C ILE A 16 6.31 41.72 -19.28
N GLY A 17 5.90 42.77 -18.57
CA GLY A 17 6.11 42.95 -17.15
C GLY A 17 5.42 41.87 -16.31
N ALA A 18 6.07 41.56 -15.19
CA ALA A 18 5.52 40.76 -14.12
C ALA A 18 4.20 41.37 -13.63
N ARG A 19 3.09 40.67 -13.88
CA ARG A 19 1.81 40.96 -13.22
C ARG A 19 1.73 40.13 -11.95
N GLN A 20 1.96 40.83 -10.85
CA GLN A 20 1.65 40.44 -9.49
C GLN A 20 0.14 40.16 -9.39
N LEU A 21 -0.23 38.89 -9.24
CA LEU A 21 -1.63 38.51 -9.04
C LEU A 21 -1.99 38.58 -7.56
N ASP A 22 -2.77 39.62 -7.28
CA ASP A 22 -3.64 39.93 -6.16
C ASP A 22 -3.99 38.74 -5.23
N GLN A 23 -3.37 38.71 -4.05
CA GLN A 23 -3.75 37.83 -2.94
C GLN A 23 -5.04 38.34 -2.28
N ARG A 24 -6.19 38.09 -2.90
CA ARG A 24 -7.47 38.26 -2.21
C ARG A 24 -7.76 37.09 -1.29
N ARG A 25 -7.71 37.40 0.01
CA ARG A 25 -8.23 36.62 1.13
C ARG A 25 -9.56 35.94 0.80
N VAL A 26 -9.56 34.61 0.84
CA VAL A 26 -10.78 33.84 1.15
C VAL A 26 -10.65 33.37 2.60
N ARG A 27 -11.38 34.02 3.50
CA ARG A 27 -11.52 33.63 4.90
C ARG A 27 -12.52 32.48 5.02
N THR A 28 -11.97 31.30 5.34
CA THR A 28 -12.41 30.32 6.35
C THR A 28 -13.88 29.88 6.43
N ARG A 29 -14.12 28.57 6.21
CA ARG A 29 -14.91 27.69 7.09
C ARG A 29 -14.55 26.22 6.81
N GLY A 30 -13.81 25.61 7.73
CA GLY A 30 -13.45 24.19 7.70
C GLY A 30 -12.35 23.94 8.70
N ARG A 31 -12.62 23.11 9.71
CA ARG A 31 -11.70 22.80 10.82
C ARG A 31 -10.32 22.42 10.28
N VAL A 32 -9.28 23.08 10.80
CA VAL A 32 -7.90 22.63 10.66
C VAL A 32 -7.81 21.28 11.36
N LEU A 33 -7.53 20.22 10.62
CA LEU A 33 -7.16 18.91 11.17
C LEU A 33 -5.81 19.09 11.89
N GLN A 34 -5.86 19.33 13.21
CA GLN A 34 -4.69 19.30 14.07
C GLN A 34 -4.33 17.84 14.37
N HIS A 35 -3.57 17.19 13.50
CA HIS A 35 -2.90 15.94 13.88
C HIS A 35 -1.47 16.26 14.35
N ARG A 36 -1.21 16.01 15.64
CA ARG A 36 0.12 16.07 16.24
C ARG A 36 0.91 14.85 15.77
N VAL A 37 1.79 15.04 14.79
CA VAL A 37 2.80 14.02 14.44
C VAL A 37 3.99 14.15 15.40
N TRP A 38 4.17 13.16 16.26
CA TRP A 38 5.34 13.04 17.11
C TRP A 38 6.46 12.37 16.32
N LEU A 39 7.52 13.11 15.99
CA LEU A 39 8.78 12.54 15.46
C LEU A 39 9.83 12.61 16.57
N ARG A 40 10.45 11.47 16.93
CA ARG A 40 11.61 11.44 17.83
C ARG A 40 12.90 11.67 17.04
N ALA A 41 13.90 12.25 17.69
CA ALA A 41 15.12 12.75 17.03
C ALA A 41 16.12 11.66 16.56
N ASP A 42 15.87 10.38 16.88
CA ASP A 42 16.84 9.29 16.72
C ASP A 42 16.75 8.49 15.40
N ASP A 43 15.92 8.91 14.44
CA ASP A 43 15.63 8.15 13.20
C ASP A 43 16.75 8.17 12.13
N ARG A 44 18.03 8.32 12.51
CA ARG A 44 19.15 8.46 11.55
C ARG A 44 19.66 7.15 10.93
N VAL A 45 18.98 6.03 11.11
CA VAL A 45 19.42 4.73 10.57
C VAL A 45 18.87 4.49 9.16
N GLY A 46 19.75 4.49 8.16
CA GLY A 46 19.65 3.79 6.87
C GLY A 46 18.28 3.76 6.16
N TRP A 47 17.98 4.79 5.36
CA TRP A 47 16.77 4.86 4.51
C TRP A 47 17.09 5.16 3.04
N ALA A 48 18.36 5.01 2.62
CA ALA A 48 18.82 5.45 1.30
C ALA A 48 18.15 4.66 0.15
N ASP A 49 17.85 3.39 0.39
CA ASP A 49 17.27 2.47 -0.60
C ASP A 49 15.78 2.15 -0.36
N ALA A 50 15.17 2.76 0.66
CA ALA A 50 13.76 2.53 0.98
C ALA A 50 12.82 3.02 -0.14
N VAL A 51 11.84 2.18 -0.49
CA VAL A 51 10.87 2.43 -1.57
C VAL A 51 9.48 1.97 -1.14
N ALA A 52 8.46 2.38 -1.90
CA ALA A 52 7.08 1.96 -1.67
C ALA A 52 6.66 2.19 -0.20
N VAL A 53 5.99 1.21 0.43
CA VAL A 53 5.45 1.31 1.79
C VAL A 53 6.49 1.53 2.90
N THR A 54 7.76 1.18 2.67
CA THR A 54 8.84 1.39 3.68
C THR A 54 9.58 2.72 3.51
N TYR A 55 9.22 3.52 2.50
CA TYR A 55 9.79 4.86 2.32
C TYR A 55 9.42 5.82 3.47
N ALA A 56 8.24 5.64 4.03
CA ALA A 56 7.83 6.34 5.24
C ALA A 56 8.62 5.78 6.45
N ARG A 57 9.18 6.69 7.27
CA ARG A 57 9.96 6.30 8.44
C ARG A 57 9.09 5.52 9.44
N GLY A 58 9.69 4.52 10.08
CA GLY A 58 9.02 3.64 11.03
C GLY A 58 8.25 2.46 10.40
N PHE A 59 8.13 2.40 9.07
CA PHE A 59 7.52 1.25 8.40
C PHE A 59 8.56 0.21 7.99
N ARG A 60 8.23 -1.05 8.23
CA ARG A 60 8.99 -2.22 7.77
C ARG A 60 8.06 -3.16 7.04
N ALA A 61 8.63 -3.94 6.13
CA ALA A 61 7.90 -5.00 5.45
C ALA A 61 8.69 -6.30 5.47
N GLY A 62 8.00 -7.42 5.34
CA GLY A 62 8.60 -8.74 5.21
C GLY A 62 7.74 -9.59 4.29
N THR A 63 8.36 -10.55 3.63
CA THR A 63 7.70 -11.36 2.60
C THR A 63 8.00 -12.84 2.74
N ALA A 64 7.14 -13.66 2.16
CA ALA A 64 7.31 -15.10 2.09
C ALA A 64 6.78 -15.66 0.77
N ALA A 65 7.50 -16.65 0.25
CA ALA A 65 7.05 -17.56 -0.79
C ALA A 65 6.57 -18.85 -0.12
N CYS A 66 5.30 -18.89 0.27
CA CYS A 66 4.73 -19.99 1.06
C CYS A 66 3.82 -20.92 0.24
N GLY A 67 3.65 -20.66 -1.06
CA GLY A 67 3.03 -21.60 -2.00
C GLY A 67 1.51 -21.46 -2.10
N ILE A 68 0.93 -20.37 -1.62
CA ILE A 68 -0.50 -20.03 -1.77
C ILE A 68 -0.87 -19.99 -3.26
N LYS A 69 -0.06 -19.34 -4.11
CA LYS A 69 -0.31 -19.29 -5.56
C LYS A 69 -0.28 -20.68 -6.19
N ALA A 70 0.67 -21.52 -5.78
CA ALA A 70 0.81 -22.89 -6.29
C ALA A 70 -0.42 -23.73 -5.90
N PHE A 71 -0.90 -23.59 -4.67
CA PHE A 71 -2.05 -24.32 -4.15
C PHE A 71 -3.36 -23.96 -4.88
N THR A 72 -3.55 -22.68 -5.23
CA THR A 72 -4.82 -22.23 -5.82
C THR A 72 -4.87 -22.28 -7.34
N ALA A 73 -3.77 -21.93 -8.02
CA ALA A 73 -3.72 -21.79 -9.47
C ALA A 73 -2.83 -22.86 -10.15
N GLY A 74 -2.10 -23.66 -9.37
CA GLY A 74 -1.10 -24.60 -9.87
C GLY A 74 0.29 -23.97 -10.02
N ALA A 75 1.35 -24.76 -9.80
CA ALA A 75 2.73 -24.27 -9.82
C ALA A 75 3.16 -23.68 -11.18
N SER A 76 2.62 -24.20 -12.28
CA SER A 76 2.88 -23.71 -13.64
C SER A 76 2.25 -22.34 -13.94
N ALA A 77 1.29 -21.89 -13.12
CA ALA A 77 0.65 -20.59 -13.27
C ALA A 77 1.40 -19.45 -12.56
N ILE A 78 2.50 -19.75 -11.86
CA ILE A 78 3.31 -18.75 -11.15
C ILE A 78 4.31 -18.13 -12.12
N PRO A 79 4.24 -16.81 -12.39
CA PRO A 79 5.25 -16.15 -13.22
C PRO A 79 6.65 -16.30 -12.62
N THR A 80 7.64 -16.54 -13.47
CA THR A 80 9.06 -16.59 -13.06
C THR A 80 9.44 -15.32 -12.31
N GLY A 81 10.02 -15.47 -11.11
CA GLY A 81 10.39 -14.34 -10.25
C GLY A 81 9.27 -13.74 -9.41
N GLN A 82 8.04 -14.30 -9.42
CA GLN A 82 6.92 -13.86 -8.57
C GLN A 82 6.51 -14.95 -7.55
N ARG A 83 7.50 -15.53 -6.88
CA ARG A 83 7.30 -16.63 -5.92
C ARG A 83 6.69 -16.16 -4.60
N ASP A 84 7.04 -14.96 -4.15
CA ASP A 84 6.46 -14.39 -2.94
C ASP A 84 4.95 -14.19 -3.15
N ASP A 85 4.18 -14.65 -2.18
CA ASP A 85 2.72 -14.65 -2.19
C ASP A 85 2.10 -14.25 -0.86
N LEU A 86 2.93 -13.84 0.10
CA LEU A 86 2.51 -13.23 1.35
C LEU A 86 3.47 -12.09 1.73
N CYS A 87 2.92 -10.99 2.23
CA CYS A 87 3.69 -9.95 2.90
C CYS A 87 3.02 -9.47 4.19
N VAL A 88 3.85 -8.96 5.10
CA VAL A 88 3.44 -8.27 6.32
C VAL A 88 4.08 -6.89 6.29
N ILE A 89 3.26 -5.85 6.46
CA ILE A 89 3.71 -4.48 6.69
C ILE A 89 3.47 -4.18 8.16
N HIS A 90 4.45 -3.59 8.82
CA HIS A 90 4.38 -3.26 10.23
C HIS A 90 4.95 -1.85 10.47
N SER A 91 4.21 -1.03 11.21
CA SER A 91 4.72 0.22 11.76
C SER A 91 5.27 0.01 13.16
N THR A 92 6.52 0.43 13.39
CA THR A 92 7.15 0.40 14.72
C THR A 92 6.52 1.39 15.70
N TYR A 93 5.57 2.20 15.26
CA TYR A 93 4.87 3.20 16.07
C TYR A 93 3.34 3.05 15.87
N PRO A 94 2.52 3.42 16.86
CA PRO A 94 1.07 3.53 16.67
C PRO A 94 0.71 4.45 15.50
N CYS A 95 -0.27 4.05 14.69
CA CYS A 95 -0.72 4.81 13.52
C CYS A 95 -2.16 5.27 13.65
N ASP A 96 -2.43 6.48 13.15
CA ASP A 96 -3.78 6.84 12.71
C ASP A 96 -4.03 6.16 11.36
N VAL A 97 -5.16 5.47 11.22
CA VAL A 97 -5.45 4.67 10.02
C VAL A 97 -6.81 5.03 9.44
N GLY A 98 -6.82 5.23 8.12
CA GLY A 98 -8.02 5.33 7.32
C GLY A 98 -8.05 4.23 6.27
N GLY A 99 -9.25 3.74 5.94
CA GLY A 99 -9.45 2.74 4.90
C GLY A 99 -10.74 2.99 4.14
N VAL A 100 -10.73 2.67 2.85
CA VAL A 100 -11.92 2.61 2.00
C VAL A 100 -11.99 1.21 1.39
N PHE A 101 -13.20 0.70 1.24
CA PHE A 101 -13.44 -0.67 0.77
C PHE A 101 -14.41 -0.70 -0.38
N THR A 102 -14.41 -1.80 -1.13
CA THR A 102 -15.39 -2.01 -2.20
C THR A 102 -16.83 -1.87 -1.72
N THR A 103 -17.66 -1.19 -2.51
CA THR A 103 -19.12 -1.11 -2.30
C THR A 103 -19.87 -2.33 -2.84
N ASN A 104 -19.16 -3.32 -3.39
CA ASN A 104 -19.77 -4.55 -3.88
C ASN A 104 -20.54 -5.27 -2.75
N LYS A 105 -21.71 -5.80 -3.08
CA LYS A 105 -22.52 -6.62 -2.16
C LYS A 105 -21.82 -7.92 -1.79
N VAL A 106 -21.02 -8.47 -2.71
CA VAL A 106 -20.19 -9.66 -2.46
C VAL A 106 -18.83 -9.19 -1.97
N LYS A 107 -18.62 -9.26 -0.65
CA LYS A 107 -17.37 -8.89 0.02
C LYS A 107 -16.58 -10.14 0.41
N SER A 108 -15.25 -10.06 0.34
CA SER A 108 -14.39 -11.09 0.93
C SER A 108 -14.48 -11.06 2.46
N ALA A 109 -14.12 -12.17 3.09
CA ALA A 109 -14.04 -12.23 4.55
C ALA A 109 -13.09 -11.15 5.11
N SER A 110 -11.96 -10.93 4.43
CA SER A 110 -10.94 -9.96 4.84
C SER A 110 -11.47 -8.51 4.82
N VAL A 111 -12.29 -8.13 3.82
CA VAL A 111 -12.93 -6.80 3.79
C VAL A 111 -13.83 -6.59 5.02
N VAL A 112 -14.62 -7.59 5.40
CA VAL A 112 -15.55 -7.46 6.53
C VAL A 112 -14.79 -7.32 7.85
N ILE A 113 -13.72 -8.07 8.04
CA ILE A 113 -12.90 -8.02 9.26
C ILE A 113 -12.14 -6.70 9.35
N ASP A 114 -11.54 -6.24 8.25
CA ASP A 114 -10.80 -4.97 8.22
C ASP A 114 -11.73 -3.78 8.52
N GLN A 115 -12.98 -3.83 8.04
CA GLN A 115 -13.99 -2.83 8.39
C GLN A 115 -14.28 -2.78 9.90
N LEU A 116 -14.27 -3.93 10.60
CA LEU A 116 -14.46 -4.00 12.05
C LEU A 116 -13.22 -3.51 12.79
N HIS A 117 -12.03 -3.97 12.41
CA HIS A 117 -10.77 -3.57 13.04
C HIS A 117 -10.53 -2.06 12.96
N LEU A 118 -10.88 -1.44 11.82
CA LEU A 118 -10.75 0.01 11.66
C LEU A 118 -11.67 0.84 12.56
N GLN A 119 -12.76 0.27 13.10
CA GLN A 119 -13.62 0.99 14.05
C GLN A 119 -12.88 1.35 15.35
N HIS A 120 -11.84 0.59 15.70
CA HIS A 120 -11.02 0.84 16.88
C HIS A 120 -9.86 1.82 16.62
N ASN A 121 -9.50 2.04 15.34
CA ASN A 121 -8.40 2.93 14.90
C ASN A 121 -7.09 2.74 15.69
N ARG A 122 -6.68 1.49 15.90
CA ARG A 122 -5.42 1.10 16.60
C ARG A 122 -4.49 0.26 15.72
N VAL A 123 -4.73 0.23 14.42
CA VAL A 123 -4.02 -0.62 13.47
C VAL A 123 -2.54 -0.24 13.39
N GLN A 124 -1.67 -1.25 13.43
CA GLN A 124 -0.22 -1.11 13.28
C GLN A 124 0.38 -2.06 12.25
N ALA A 125 -0.37 -3.06 11.78
CA ALA A 125 0.11 -3.98 10.75
C ALA A 125 -0.96 -4.31 9.71
N LEU A 126 -0.49 -4.73 8.53
CA LEU A 126 -1.30 -5.23 7.43
C LEU A 126 -0.64 -6.51 6.89
N THR A 127 -1.37 -7.62 6.91
CA THR A 127 -0.96 -8.88 6.29
C THR A 127 -1.69 -9.06 4.97
N VAL A 128 -0.96 -9.25 3.88
CA VAL A 128 -1.54 -9.42 2.55
C VAL A 128 -1.10 -10.75 1.96
N ASN A 129 -2.05 -11.54 1.48
CA ASN A 129 -1.76 -12.71 0.65
C ASN A 129 -2.23 -12.50 -0.79
N SER A 130 -1.50 -13.08 -1.75
CA SER A 130 -1.91 -13.19 -3.15
C SER A 130 -2.11 -14.66 -3.54
N GLY A 131 -2.77 -14.88 -4.68
CA GLY A 131 -3.14 -16.22 -5.17
C GLY A 131 -4.51 -16.73 -4.67
N ASN A 132 -5.01 -16.24 -3.53
CA ASN A 132 -6.32 -16.59 -2.99
C ASN A 132 -7.05 -15.34 -2.49
N ALA A 133 -8.29 -15.12 -2.94
CA ALA A 133 -9.08 -13.94 -2.58
C ALA A 133 -9.79 -14.05 -1.22
N ASN A 134 -9.89 -15.25 -0.64
CA ASN A 134 -10.74 -15.55 0.52
C ASN A 134 -12.15 -14.92 0.41
N ALA A 135 -12.72 -15.02 -0.79
CA ALA A 135 -14.02 -14.48 -1.14
C ALA A 135 -14.97 -15.64 -1.47
N CYS A 136 -16.24 -15.48 -1.11
CA CYS A 136 -17.27 -16.52 -1.28
C CYS A 136 -16.94 -17.83 -0.53
N THR A 137 -16.31 -17.73 0.63
CA THR A 137 -15.83 -18.85 1.48
C THR A 137 -16.62 -19.01 2.79
N GLY A 138 -17.71 -18.23 2.96
CA GLY A 138 -18.64 -18.35 4.08
C GLY A 138 -17.97 -18.21 5.46
N ALA A 139 -18.52 -18.92 6.45
CA ALA A 139 -18.04 -18.89 7.82
C ALA A 139 -16.59 -19.38 7.98
N GLN A 140 -16.14 -20.31 7.14
CA GLN A 140 -14.75 -20.78 7.17
C GLN A 140 -13.79 -19.66 6.77
N GLY A 141 -14.06 -18.98 5.65
CA GLY A 141 -13.22 -17.86 5.22
C GLY A 141 -13.13 -16.73 6.25
N PHE A 142 -14.22 -16.47 6.97
CA PHE A 142 -14.24 -15.51 8.08
C PHE A 142 -13.31 -15.95 9.22
N LYS A 143 -13.38 -17.23 9.63
CA LYS A 143 -12.45 -17.79 10.63
C LYS A 143 -11.00 -17.74 10.17
N ASP A 144 -10.74 -18.05 8.90
CA ASP A 144 -9.40 -18.05 8.33
C ASP A 144 -8.78 -16.64 8.35
N ALA A 145 -9.56 -15.60 8.02
CA ALA A 145 -9.10 -14.23 8.06
C ALA A 145 -8.87 -13.71 9.51
N LEU A 146 -9.71 -14.10 10.47
CA LEU A 146 -9.44 -13.82 11.89
C LEU A 146 -8.15 -14.50 12.37
N LEU A 147 -7.94 -15.75 11.95
CA LEU A 147 -6.74 -16.50 12.28
C LEU A 147 -5.49 -15.88 11.65
N MET A 148 -5.57 -15.38 10.41
CA MET A 148 -4.49 -14.59 9.80
C MET A 148 -4.10 -13.39 10.66
N ALA A 149 -5.09 -12.58 11.09
CA ALA A 149 -4.85 -11.42 11.93
C ALA A 149 -4.20 -11.82 13.26
N LYS A 150 -4.74 -12.85 13.93
CA LYS A 150 -4.19 -13.39 15.18
C LYS A 150 -2.76 -13.88 15.05
N LEU A 151 -2.46 -14.65 14.00
CA LEU A 151 -1.11 -15.20 13.77
C LEU A 151 -0.07 -14.10 13.57
N SER A 152 -0.42 -13.05 12.82
CA SER A 152 0.46 -11.90 12.63
C SER A 152 0.61 -11.09 13.93
N ALA A 153 -0.49 -10.88 14.65
CA ALA A 153 -0.50 -10.15 15.91
C ALA A 153 0.41 -10.82 16.97
N ASP A 154 0.31 -12.14 17.11
CA ASP A 154 1.14 -12.92 18.03
C ASP A 154 2.65 -12.79 17.73
N ARG A 155 3.02 -12.61 16.46
CA ARG A 155 4.42 -12.44 16.05
C ARG A 155 4.94 -11.03 16.20
N LEU A 156 4.04 -10.05 16.24
CA LEU A 156 4.36 -8.63 16.32
C LEU A 156 4.13 -8.03 17.71
N ASP A 157 3.67 -8.85 18.67
CA ASP A 157 3.27 -8.43 20.02
C ASP A 157 2.16 -7.36 19.96
N LEU A 158 1.12 -7.65 19.18
CA LEU A 158 -0.04 -6.79 18.98
C LEU A 158 -1.34 -7.50 19.40
N ASP A 159 -2.40 -6.72 19.60
CA ASP A 159 -3.75 -7.27 19.64
C ASP A 159 -4.21 -7.64 18.20
N PRO A 160 -5.03 -8.69 18.01
CA PRO A 160 -5.49 -9.10 16.68
C PRO A 160 -6.24 -8.01 15.90
N ASP A 161 -6.97 -7.14 16.61
CA ASP A 161 -7.71 -6.01 16.03
C ASP A 161 -6.80 -4.84 15.58
N GLN A 162 -5.50 -4.92 15.89
CA GLN A 162 -4.48 -4.00 15.37
C GLN A 162 -3.87 -4.47 14.03
N VAL A 163 -4.31 -5.62 13.52
CA VAL A 163 -3.82 -6.19 12.26
C VAL A 163 -4.93 -6.24 11.23
N LEU A 164 -4.73 -5.56 10.11
CA LEU A 164 -5.57 -5.72 8.93
C LEU A 164 -5.10 -6.93 8.11
N VAL A 165 -6.03 -7.55 7.39
CA VAL A 165 -5.80 -8.71 6.54
C VAL A 165 -6.40 -8.48 5.17
N SER A 166 -5.63 -8.68 4.11
CA SER A 166 -6.10 -8.50 2.74
C SER A 166 -5.73 -9.70 1.88
N SER A 167 -6.68 -10.14 1.05
CA SER A 167 -6.55 -11.36 0.25
C SER A 167 -6.93 -11.07 -1.19
N THR A 168 -6.16 -11.58 -2.14
CA THR A 168 -6.43 -11.36 -3.56
C THR A 168 -6.02 -12.56 -4.43
N GLY A 169 -6.85 -12.91 -5.41
CA GLY A 169 -6.60 -14.06 -6.29
C GLY A 169 -7.88 -14.81 -6.62
N VAL A 170 -7.81 -16.14 -6.60
CA VAL A 170 -8.94 -17.01 -6.97
C VAL A 170 -10.08 -16.88 -5.93
N ILE A 171 -11.32 -16.75 -6.42
CA ILE A 171 -12.55 -16.68 -5.61
C ILE A 171 -13.11 -18.09 -5.38
N GLY A 172 -13.74 -18.33 -4.23
CA GLY A 172 -14.43 -19.60 -3.92
C GLY A 172 -13.50 -20.74 -3.50
N ARG A 173 -12.25 -20.44 -3.13
CA ARG A 173 -11.27 -21.41 -2.62
C ARG A 173 -10.89 -21.05 -1.18
N TYR A 174 -10.91 -22.03 -0.29
CA TYR A 174 -10.42 -21.84 1.07
C TYR A 174 -8.93 -21.52 1.09
N LEU A 175 -8.51 -20.75 2.09
CA LEU A 175 -7.10 -20.43 2.29
C LEU A 175 -6.33 -21.70 2.69
N PRO A 176 -5.15 -21.95 2.09
CA PRO A 176 -4.26 -23.01 2.57
C PRO A 176 -3.61 -22.57 3.89
N MET A 177 -4.30 -22.77 5.01
CA MET A 177 -3.92 -22.16 6.29
C MET A 177 -2.53 -22.60 6.81
N ASP A 178 -2.06 -23.79 6.44
CA ASP A 178 -0.68 -24.21 6.77
C ASP A 178 0.37 -23.36 6.06
N ALA A 179 0.14 -23.03 4.79
CA ALA A 179 0.99 -22.13 4.01
C ALA A 179 0.91 -20.70 4.56
N ILE A 180 -0.29 -20.23 4.89
CA ILE A 180 -0.49 -18.91 5.51
C ILE A 180 0.28 -18.82 6.84
N LYS A 181 0.18 -19.82 7.70
CA LYS A 181 0.85 -19.84 9.01
C LYS A 181 2.37 -19.81 8.87
N SER A 182 2.94 -20.63 7.99
CA SER A 182 4.39 -20.62 7.74
C SER A 182 4.85 -19.32 7.08
N GLY A 183 4.06 -18.80 6.13
CA GLY A 183 4.32 -17.54 5.45
C GLY A 183 4.33 -16.35 6.40
N ILE A 184 3.33 -16.23 7.28
CA ILE A 184 3.29 -15.16 8.30
C ILE A 184 4.49 -15.26 9.23
N ALA A 185 4.85 -16.47 9.68
CA ALA A 185 6.00 -16.70 10.53
C ALA A 185 7.31 -16.22 9.87
N GLN A 186 7.49 -16.54 8.58
CA GLN A 186 8.65 -16.11 7.80
C GLN A 186 8.66 -14.59 7.57
N ALA A 187 7.54 -14.03 7.11
CA ALA A 187 7.41 -12.60 6.79
C ALA A 187 7.61 -11.71 8.04
N CYS A 188 7.10 -12.12 9.21
CA CYS A 188 7.37 -11.40 10.45
C CYS A 188 8.83 -11.55 10.90
N GLY A 189 9.45 -12.70 10.64
CA GLY A 189 10.85 -12.97 11.00
C GLY A 189 11.87 -12.22 10.15
N ASN A 190 11.49 -11.69 8.98
CA ASN A 190 12.39 -10.99 8.07
C ASN A 190 12.00 -9.52 7.79
N LEU A 191 11.26 -8.88 8.72
CA LEU A 191 10.87 -7.47 8.60
C LEU A 191 12.08 -6.53 8.42
N SER A 192 12.08 -5.78 7.32
CA SER A 192 13.16 -4.86 6.94
C SER A 192 12.62 -3.53 6.41
N PRO A 193 13.30 -2.39 6.64
CA PRO A 193 13.00 -1.12 5.97
C PRO A 193 13.30 -1.14 4.46
N ASP A 194 14.05 -2.12 3.96
CA ASP A 194 14.44 -2.21 2.54
C ASP A 194 13.51 -3.13 1.71
N ALA A 195 12.54 -3.78 2.37
CA ALA A 195 11.68 -4.79 1.74
C ALA A 195 10.45 -4.22 1.00
N GLY A 196 10.40 -2.90 0.77
CA GLY A 196 9.24 -2.25 0.13
C GLY A 196 8.95 -2.76 -1.29
N ASP A 197 9.98 -2.97 -2.13
CA ASP A 197 9.81 -3.53 -3.49
C ASP A 197 9.36 -5.00 -3.44
N ALA A 198 9.94 -5.79 -2.54
CA ALA A 198 9.56 -7.18 -2.33
C ALA A 198 8.09 -7.29 -1.91
N ALA A 199 7.63 -6.44 -0.98
CA ALA A 199 6.24 -6.39 -0.56
C ALA A 199 5.29 -6.04 -1.71
N ALA A 200 5.68 -5.09 -2.56
CA ALA A 200 4.91 -4.72 -3.75
C ALA A 200 4.81 -5.88 -4.77
N ARG A 201 5.83 -6.73 -4.86
CA ARG A 201 5.80 -7.94 -5.70
C ARG A 201 4.97 -9.07 -5.08
N ALA A 202 5.03 -9.25 -3.76
CA ALA A 202 4.32 -10.31 -3.06
C ALA A 202 2.79 -10.20 -3.21
N ILE A 203 2.25 -8.99 -3.36
CA ILE A 203 0.80 -8.77 -3.55
C ILE A 203 0.32 -8.97 -4.99
N MET A 204 1.22 -9.15 -5.96
CA MET A 204 0.87 -9.27 -7.37
C MET A 204 0.10 -10.58 -7.67
N THR A 205 -0.85 -10.50 -8.60
CA THR A 205 -1.53 -11.70 -9.16
C THR A 205 -1.22 -11.85 -10.64
N THR A 206 -2.02 -11.23 -11.50
CA THR A 206 -1.87 -11.23 -12.96
C THR A 206 -1.11 -9.99 -13.43
N ASP A 207 -0.49 -9.28 -12.50
CA ASP A 207 0.28 -8.08 -12.76
C ASP A 207 1.57 -8.43 -13.53
N THR A 208 1.91 -7.62 -14.53
CA THR A 208 3.17 -7.78 -15.29
C THR A 208 4.35 -7.07 -14.64
N ALA A 209 4.10 -6.10 -13.76
CA ALA A 209 5.10 -5.35 -13.01
C ALA A 209 4.54 -4.84 -11.67
N PRO A 210 5.39 -4.70 -10.63
CA PRO A 210 5.01 -4.08 -9.37
C PRO A 210 4.69 -2.59 -9.57
N LYS A 211 3.80 -2.05 -8.74
CA LYS A 211 3.37 -0.64 -8.82
C LYS A 211 3.68 0.04 -7.50
N THR A 212 4.63 0.96 -7.51
CA THR A 212 5.09 1.68 -6.32
C THR A 212 5.09 3.19 -6.58
N ALA A 213 4.92 3.97 -5.52
CA ALA A 213 4.99 5.42 -5.56
C ALA A 213 5.63 5.95 -4.27
N ARG A 214 6.28 7.10 -4.36
CA ARG A 214 6.80 7.84 -3.21
C ARG A 214 6.66 9.34 -3.43
N PHE A 215 6.49 10.07 -2.34
CA PHE A 215 6.35 11.51 -2.34
C PHE A 215 6.92 12.10 -1.05
N GLU A 216 7.50 13.29 -1.12
CA GLU A 216 8.05 14.00 0.03
C GLU A 216 7.49 15.43 0.03
N LEU A 217 7.13 15.94 1.21
CA LEU A 217 6.61 17.28 1.40
C LEU A 217 7.03 17.88 2.73
N GLU A 218 7.03 19.21 2.81
CA GLU A 218 7.23 19.94 4.06
C GLU A 218 5.89 20.26 4.72
N LEU A 219 5.74 19.88 5.99
CA LEU A 219 4.56 20.18 6.80
C LEU A 219 5.00 20.63 8.19
N GLY A 220 4.69 21.87 8.57
CA GLY A 220 5.07 22.42 9.86
C GLY A 220 6.59 22.49 10.09
N GLY A 221 7.37 22.73 9.02
CA GLY A 221 8.84 22.79 9.07
C GLY A 221 9.52 21.42 9.24
N LYS A 222 8.80 20.33 8.95
CA LYS A 222 9.31 18.96 8.98
C LYS A 222 9.07 18.29 7.63
N THR A 223 10.06 17.55 7.18
CA THR A 223 9.96 16.66 6.03
C THR A 223 9.09 15.45 6.35
N VAL A 224 8.00 15.28 5.60
CA VAL A 224 7.07 14.16 5.66
C VAL A 224 7.27 13.29 4.40
N ARG A 225 7.34 11.98 4.60
CA ARG A 225 7.48 10.99 3.52
C ARG A 225 6.22 10.15 3.39
N VAL A 226 5.74 10.03 2.17
CA VAL A 226 4.59 9.19 1.80
C VAL A 226 5.10 8.12 0.85
N GLY A 227 4.81 6.87 1.19
CA GLY A 227 5.19 5.69 0.43
C GLY A 227 3.96 4.84 0.12
N GLY A 228 3.89 4.25 -1.07
CA GLY A 228 2.74 3.46 -1.48
C GLY A 228 3.08 2.32 -2.42
N MET A 229 2.26 1.27 -2.37
CA MET A 229 2.24 0.19 -3.33
C MET A 229 0.80 -0.11 -3.73
N SER A 230 0.61 -0.66 -4.92
CA SER A 230 -0.69 -1.14 -5.38
C SER A 230 -0.55 -2.37 -6.27
N LYS A 231 -1.66 -3.05 -6.51
CA LYS A 231 -1.76 -4.18 -7.44
C LYS A 231 -3.10 -4.17 -8.15
N GLY A 232 -3.19 -4.94 -9.23
CA GLY A 232 -4.38 -5.07 -10.05
C GLY A 232 -4.07 -4.89 -11.53
N SER A 233 -4.51 -5.86 -12.34
CA SER A 233 -4.46 -5.79 -13.81
C SER A 233 -5.73 -6.30 -14.47
N GLY A 234 -6.58 -7.04 -13.75
CA GLY A 234 -7.90 -7.49 -14.18
C GLY A 234 -8.92 -7.31 -13.06
N MET A 235 -10.21 -7.30 -13.42
CA MET A 235 -11.32 -7.00 -12.49
C MET A 235 -11.16 -5.60 -11.82
N ILE A 236 -10.77 -4.59 -12.61
CA ILE A 236 -10.48 -3.24 -12.12
C ILE A 236 -11.59 -2.27 -12.52
N HIS A 237 -12.48 -2.00 -11.58
CA HIS A 237 -13.41 -0.87 -11.60
C HIS A 237 -13.68 -0.46 -10.14
N PRO A 238 -12.71 0.20 -9.46
CA PRO A 238 -12.85 0.50 -8.04
C PRO A 238 -14.02 1.47 -7.81
N ASN A 239 -15.02 1.00 -7.07
CA ASN A 239 -16.04 1.84 -6.45
C ASN A 239 -15.93 1.58 -4.94
N MET A 240 -15.37 2.55 -4.22
CA MET A 240 -14.96 2.39 -2.83
C MET A 240 -15.52 3.49 -1.96
N ALA A 241 -15.84 3.16 -0.72
CA ALA A 241 -16.33 4.09 0.29
C ALA A 241 -15.76 3.75 1.67
N THR A 242 -15.83 4.73 2.56
CA THR A 242 -15.60 4.59 4.00
C THR A 242 -16.79 3.91 4.67
#